data_AF-A0A418Q156-F1
#
_entry.id   AF-A0A418Q156-F1
#
_cell.length_a   1.000
_cell.length_b   1.000
_cell.length_c   1.000
_cell.angle_alpha   90.00
_cell.angle_beta   90.00
_cell.angle_gamma   90.00
#
_symmetry.space_group_name_H-M   'P 1'
#
loop_
_entity.id
_entity.type
_entity.pdbx_description
1 polymer ?
#
loop_
_entity_poly.entity_id
_entity_poly.type
_entity_poly.pdbx_seq_one_letter_code
_entity_poly.pdbx_strand_id
1 'polypeptide(L)'
;MEEIANWVAPLATTIAAMMTASNLGSRVTGFGFAVFTVGSLAWLALGIVTGQQSLVWQNIILTALNLFGIWRWLGREAKIEEGGKTAQRESQALPAETLFPASMLCKAPVTDRQGAELGKAVDAMVGARTGKLSYVVVSNGGVAGVGESFRQLPWSEAEMAGDTIEASIDAADFERRPTVERDEWPAR
;
A
#
# COMPACT_ATOMS: atom_id res chain seq x y z
N MET A 1 18.78 25.11 -20.74
CA MET A 1 17.52 24.45 -21.18
C MET A 1 17.76 22.96 -21.44
N GLU A 2 18.81 22.56 -22.16
CA GLU A 2 19.18 21.15 -22.38
C GLU A 2 19.54 20.39 -21.08
N GLU A 3 20.24 21.02 -20.13
CA GLU A 3 20.55 20.38 -18.84
C GLU A 3 19.32 20.03 -18.00
N ILE A 4 18.28 20.87 -18.02
CA ILE A 4 17.04 20.60 -17.28
C ILE A 4 16.32 19.40 -17.91
N ALA A 5 16.29 19.31 -19.25
CA ALA A 5 15.68 18.19 -19.96
C ALA A 5 16.38 16.84 -19.69
N ASN A 6 17.71 16.85 -19.53
CA ASN A 6 18.49 15.63 -19.26
C ASN A 6 18.19 14.99 -17.90
N TRP A 7 17.81 15.78 -16.89
CA TRP A 7 17.44 15.25 -15.57
C TRP A 7 15.95 14.94 -15.42
N VAL A 8 15.09 15.60 -16.21
CA VAL A 8 13.63 15.42 -16.11
C VAL A 8 13.20 14.01 -16.46
N ALA A 9 13.72 13.42 -17.55
CA ALA A 9 13.30 12.08 -17.97
C ALA A 9 13.73 10.95 -16.99
N PRO A 10 14.99 10.91 -16.50
CA PRO A 10 15.39 9.97 -15.46
C PRO A 10 14.61 10.16 -14.15
N LEU A 11 14.39 11.41 -13.74
CA LEU A 11 13.63 11.72 -12.51
C LEU A 11 12.17 11.26 -12.63
N ALA A 12 11.50 11.56 -13.74
CA ALA A 12 10.12 11.13 -13.98
C ALA A 12 9.99 9.60 -14.00
N THR A 13 10.95 8.90 -14.62
CA THR A 13 11.00 7.44 -14.65
C THR A 13 11.21 6.86 -13.26
N THR A 14 12.07 7.48 -12.47
CA THR A 14 12.35 7.06 -11.08
C THR A 14 11.10 7.25 -10.20
N ILE A 15 10.40 8.38 -10.34
CA ILE A 15 9.15 8.64 -9.64
C ILE A 15 8.07 7.62 -10.08
N ALA A 16 7.92 7.35 -11.36
CA ALA A 16 6.98 6.33 -11.87
C ALA A 16 7.29 4.93 -11.31
N ALA A 17 8.58 4.57 -11.24
CA ALA A 17 9.03 3.33 -10.63
C ALA A 17 8.67 3.26 -9.16
N MET A 18 8.93 4.32 -8.39
CA MET A 18 8.53 4.41 -6.98
C MET A 18 7.01 4.32 -6.81
N MET A 19 6.23 5.06 -7.60
CA MET A 19 4.76 5.01 -7.56
C MET A 19 4.22 3.60 -7.81
N THR A 20 4.87 2.85 -8.71
CA THR A 20 4.45 1.49 -9.08
C THR A 20 4.91 0.45 -8.06
N ALA A 21 6.13 0.58 -7.55
CA ALA A 21 6.74 -0.39 -6.63
C ALA A 21 6.22 -0.26 -5.19
N SER A 22 5.90 0.95 -4.72
CA SER A 22 5.58 1.20 -3.31
C SER A 22 4.14 0.83 -2.89
N ASN A 23 3.30 0.34 -3.81
CA ASN A 23 1.91 -0.10 -3.53
C ASN A 23 1.09 0.93 -2.69
N LEU A 24 1.24 2.22 -3.02
CA LEU A 24 0.59 3.37 -2.34
C LEU A 24 -0.91 3.52 -2.65
N GLY A 25 -1.57 2.43 -3.02
CA GLY A 25 -2.96 2.40 -3.47
C GLY A 25 -3.09 2.31 -4.98
N SER A 26 -4.27 1.84 -5.41
CA SER A 26 -4.53 1.46 -6.79
C SER A 26 -4.36 2.61 -7.79
N ARG A 27 -4.81 3.81 -7.44
CA ARG A 27 -4.73 4.99 -8.31
C ARG A 27 -3.27 5.44 -8.54
N VAL A 28 -2.46 5.48 -7.48
CA VAL A 28 -1.05 5.91 -7.57
C VAL A 28 -0.26 4.94 -8.45
N THR A 29 -0.41 3.64 -8.22
CA THR A 29 0.24 2.60 -9.03
C THR A 29 -0.21 2.66 -10.49
N GLY A 30 -1.50 2.87 -10.74
CA GLY A 30 -2.03 3.04 -12.10
C GLY A 30 -1.46 4.26 -12.84
N PHE A 31 -1.27 5.39 -12.16
CA PHE A 31 -0.59 6.55 -12.74
C PHE A 31 0.90 6.30 -13.01
N GLY A 32 1.57 5.48 -12.18
CA GLY A 32 2.93 5.02 -12.46
C GLY A 32 3.04 4.31 -13.82
N PHE A 33 2.11 3.41 -14.12
CA PHE A 33 2.01 2.77 -15.45
C PHE A 33 1.70 3.76 -16.58
N ALA A 34 0.91 4.81 -16.33
CA ALA A 34 0.66 5.85 -17.32
C ALA A 34 1.95 6.61 -17.68
N VAL A 35 2.75 6.98 -16.69
CA VAL A 35 4.06 7.64 -16.93
C VAL A 35 5.00 6.69 -17.67
N PHE A 36 5.05 5.41 -17.30
CA PHE A 36 5.86 4.42 -18.04
C PHE A 36 5.40 4.23 -19.48
N THR A 37 4.10 4.34 -19.77
CA THR A 37 3.58 4.29 -21.15
C THR A 37 4.12 5.43 -22.00
N VAL A 38 4.16 6.65 -21.45
CA VAL A 38 4.75 7.81 -22.15
C VAL A 38 6.23 7.57 -22.42
N GLY A 39 6.97 7.06 -21.43
CA GLY A 39 8.38 6.71 -21.57
C GLY A 39 8.62 5.63 -22.64
N SER A 40 7.84 4.54 -22.62
CA SER A 40 7.99 3.46 -23.59
C SER A 40 7.64 3.90 -25.01
N LEU A 41 6.64 4.76 -25.20
CA LEU A 41 6.34 5.34 -26.52
C LEU A 41 7.46 6.25 -27.04
N ALA A 42 8.08 7.05 -26.17
CA ALA A 42 9.21 7.88 -26.55
C ALA A 42 10.42 7.04 -26.99
N TRP A 43 10.78 6.01 -26.22
CA TRP A 43 11.85 5.08 -26.57
C TRP A 43 11.54 4.23 -27.81
N LEU A 44 10.27 3.86 -28.00
CA LEU A 44 9.82 3.17 -29.22
C LEU A 44 10.05 4.06 -30.46
N ALA A 45 9.63 5.32 -30.41
CA ALA A 45 9.84 6.26 -31.50
C ALA A 45 11.33 6.47 -31.79
N LEU A 46 12.16 6.61 -30.75
CA LEU A 46 13.61 6.72 -30.91
C LEU A 46 14.23 5.44 -31.52
N GLY A 47 13.75 4.26 -31.13
CA GLY A 47 14.19 2.98 -31.71
C GLY A 47 13.84 2.84 -33.18
N ILE A 48 12.67 3.36 -33.59
CA ILE A 48 12.28 3.42 -35.01
C ILE A 48 13.20 4.37 -35.77
N VAL A 49 13.46 5.57 -35.23
CA VAL A 49 14.33 6.59 -35.87
C VAL A 49 15.77 6.11 -35.99
N THR A 50 16.29 5.42 -34.98
CA THR A 50 17.68 4.91 -34.94
C THR A 50 17.84 3.54 -35.61
N GLY A 51 16.75 2.90 -36.05
CA GLY A 51 16.76 1.57 -36.66
C GLY A 51 17.09 0.42 -35.68
N GLN A 52 17.04 0.69 -34.37
CA GLN A 52 17.43 -0.27 -33.33
C GLN A 52 16.28 -1.22 -33.01
N GLN A 53 16.26 -2.39 -33.66
CA GLN A 53 15.19 -3.39 -33.53
C GLN A 53 14.96 -3.88 -32.10
N SER A 54 16.03 -4.02 -31.30
CA SER A 54 15.92 -4.43 -29.90
C SER A 54 15.12 -3.42 -29.07
N LEU A 55 15.36 -2.13 -29.29
CA LEU A 55 14.68 -1.04 -28.58
C LEU A 55 13.21 -0.97 -28.99
N VAL A 56 12.91 -1.19 -30.28
CA VAL A 56 11.54 -1.24 -30.79
C VAL A 56 10.75 -2.36 -30.12
N TRP A 57 11.25 -3.61 -30.18
CA TRP A 57 10.53 -4.76 -29.62
C TRP A 57 10.35 -4.67 -28.11
N GLN A 58 11.38 -4.25 -27.37
CA GLN A 58 11.30 -4.05 -25.93
C GLN A 58 10.19 -3.06 -25.57
N ASN A 59 10.11 -1.92 -26.27
CA ASN A 59 9.16 -0.88 -25.93
C ASN A 59 7.74 -1.15 -26.42
N ILE A 60 7.56 -1.95 -27.48
CA ILE A 60 6.23 -2.49 -27.85
C ILE A 60 5.68 -3.34 -26.70
N ILE A 61 6.48 -4.27 -26.19
CA ILE A 61 6.09 -5.16 -25.09
C ILE A 61 5.82 -4.34 -23.82
N LEU A 62 6.72 -3.41 -23.46
CA LEU A 62 6.53 -2.54 -22.30
C LEU A 62 5.25 -1.72 -22.41
N THR A 63 4.96 -1.15 -23.59
CA THR A 63 3.73 -0.38 -23.81
C THR A 63 2.50 -1.26 -23.57
N ALA A 64 2.47 -2.49 -24.09
CA ALA A 64 1.36 -3.41 -23.86
C ALA A 64 1.18 -3.77 -22.37
N LEU A 65 2.28 -4.06 -21.66
CA LEU A 65 2.26 -4.34 -20.22
C LEU A 65 1.80 -3.13 -19.40
N ASN A 66 2.22 -1.93 -19.78
CA ASN A 66 1.83 -0.69 -19.11
C ASN A 66 0.34 -0.39 -19.32
N LEU A 67 -0.19 -0.57 -20.54
CA LEU A 67 -1.62 -0.43 -20.83
C LEU A 67 -2.46 -1.44 -20.02
N PHE A 68 -2.00 -2.69 -19.93
CA PHE A 68 -2.61 -3.68 -19.06
C PHE A 68 -2.57 -3.25 -17.59
N GLY A 69 -1.45 -2.69 -17.13
CA GLY A 69 -1.29 -2.11 -15.80
C GLY A 69 -2.29 -0.99 -15.51
N ILE A 70 -2.44 -0.03 -16.44
CA ILE A 70 -3.42 1.06 -16.35
C ILE A 70 -4.84 0.51 -16.22
N TRP A 71 -5.24 -0.39 -17.12
CA TRP A 71 -6.57 -1.00 -17.07
C TRP A 71 -6.82 -1.74 -15.74
N ARG A 72 -5.83 -2.52 -15.29
CA ARG A 72 -5.94 -3.29 -14.05
C ARG A 72 -6.08 -2.39 -12.83
N TRP A 73 -5.26 -1.36 -12.72
CA TRP A 73 -5.17 -0.54 -11.51
C TRP A 73 -6.11 0.67 -11.51
N LEU A 74 -6.14 1.48 -12.58
CA LEU A 74 -7.07 2.62 -12.67
C LEU A 74 -8.50 2.20 -13.02
N GLY A 75 -8.66 1.08 -13.73
CA GLY A 75 -9.98 0.59 -14.13
C GLY A 75 -10.62 -0.31 -13.09
N ARG A 76 -10.04 -1.50 -12.88
CA ARG A 76 -10.65 -2.54 -12.03
C ARG A 76 -10.40 -2.27 -10.54
N GLU A 77 -9.14 -2.17 -10.14
CA GLU A 77 -8.77 -2.13 -8.71
C GLU A 77 -9.24 -0.83 -8.03
N ALA A 78 -9.08 0.32 -8.69
CA ALA A 78 -9.55 1.60 -8.17
C ALA A 78 -11.06 1.64 -7.92
N LYS A 79 -11.86 0.97 -8.77
CA LYS A 79 -13.32 0.87 -8.56
C LYS A 79 -13.68 -0.02 -7.38
N ILE A 80 -12.95 -1.12 -7.17
CA ILE A 80 -13.17 -2.01 -6.02
C ILE A 80 -12.84 -1.28 -4.71
N GLU A 81 -11.70 -0.61 -4.67
CA GLU A 81 -11.27 0.19 -3.51
C GLU A 81 -12.26 1.32 -3.21
N GLU A 82 -12.77 1.98 -4.25
CA GLU A 82 -13.81 3.01 -4.13
C GLU A 82 -15.11 2.46 -3.55
N GLY A 83 -15.53 1.25 -3.93
CA GLY A 83 -16.70 0.60 -3.32
C GLY A 83 -16.57 0.41 -1.81
N GLY A 84 -15.40 -0.03 -1.34
CA GLY A 84 -15.12 -0.17 0.10
C GLY A 84 -15.15 1.17 0.85
N LYS A 85 -14.55 2.22 0.25
CA LYS A 85 -14.57 3.58 0.83
C LYS A 85 -15.97 4.19 0.85
N THR A 86 -16.77 3.93 -0.18
CA THR A 86 -18.17 4.36 -0.22
C THR A 86 -18.97 3.69 0.90
N ALA A 87 -18.86 2.37 1.07
CA ALA A 87 -19.52 1.65 2.14
C ALA A 87 -19.12 2.15 3.54
N GLN A 88 -17.83 2.44 3.77
CA GLN A 88 -17.34 3.06 5.01
C GLN A 88 -18.01 4.43 5.25
N ARG A 89 -17.97 5.33 4.27
CA ARG A 89 -18.57 6.68 4.39
C ARG A 89 -20.07 6.63 4.63
N GLU A 90 -20.77 5.75 3.93
CA GLU A 90 -22.22 5.55 4.10
C GLU A 90 -22.51 5.00 5.50
N SER A 91 -21.73 4.04 6.00
CA SER A 91 -21.91 3.50 7.35
C SER A 91 -21.71 4.55 8.45
N GLN A 92 -20.76 5.48 8.28
CA GLN A 92 -20.51 6.58 9.22
C GLN A 92 -21.71 7.54 9.34
N ALA A 93 -22.54 7.65 8.30
CA ALA A 93 -23.72 8.51 8.29
C ALA A 93 -24.96 7.83 8.89
N LEU A 94 -24.91 6.53 9.16
CA LEU A 94 -26.01 5.76 9.73
C LEU A 94 -25.86 5.62 11.25
N PRO A 95 -26.96 5.56 12.02
CA PRO A 95 -26.92 5.30 13.47
C PRO A 95 -26.64 3.82 13.79
N ALA A 96 -25.76 3.19 13.01
CA ALA A 96 -25.39 1.79 13.07
C ALA A 96 -23.88 1.65 13.25
N GLU A 97 -23.36 0.42 13.19
CA GLU A 97 -21.92 0.17 13.27
C GLU A 97 -21.17 0.80 12.08
N THR A 98 -20.15 1.60 12.37
CA THR A 98 -19.24 2.13 11.37
C THR A 98 -18.38 1.00 10.81
N LEU A 99 -18.48 0.78 9.50
CA LEU A 99 -17.74 -0.24 8.77
C LEU A 99 -16.43 0.33 8.24
N PHE A 100 -15.43 -0.53 8.07
CA PHE A 100 -14.20 -0.22 7.36
C PHE A 100 -13.76 -1.44 6.52
N PRO A 101 -13.02 -1.25 5.41
CA PRO A 101 -12.54 -2.39 4.63
C PRO A 101 -11.57 -3.24 5.46
N ALA A 102 -11.80 -4.55 5.56
CA ALA A 102 -10.92 -5.45 6.31
C ALA A 102 -9.44 -5.39 5.86
N SER A 103 -9.19 -5.09 4.58
CA SER A 103 -7.84 -4.89 4.04
C SER A 103 -7.08 -3.73 4.67
N MET A 104 -7.76 -2.82 5.38
CA MET A 104 -7.12 -1.74 6.15
C MET A 104 -6.35 -2.29 7.34
N LEU A 105 -6.80 -3.41 7.95
CA LEU A 105 -6.15 -4.02 9.10
C LEU A 105 -4.74 -4.52 8.80
N CYS A 106 -4.39 -4.71 7.53
CA CYS A 106 -3.06 -5.16 7.10
C CYS A 106 -2.15 -4.02 6.63
N LYS A 107 -2.60 -2.76 6.76
CA LYS A 107 -1.88 -1.59 6.21
C LYS A 107 -1.94 -0.34 7.06
N ALA A 108 -2.90 -0.25 7.98
CA ALA A 108 -3.15 0.94 8.76
C ALA A 108 -1.95 1.27 9.66
N PRO A 109 -1.59 2.56 9.80
CA PRO A 109 -0.74 3.00 10.89
C PRO A 109 -1.42 2.67 12.22
N VAL A 110 -0.60 2.39 13.23
CA VAL A 110 -1.05 2.11 14.58
C VAL A 110 -0.52 3.22 15.48
N THR A 111 -1.41 3.89 16.20
CA THR A 111 -1.06 4.97 17.12
C THR A 111 -1.65 4.71 18.50
N ASP A 112 -1.13 5.37 19.53
CA ASP A 112 -1.86 5.47 20.80
C ASP A 112 -2.94 6.58 20.75
N ARG A 113 -3.70 6.74 21.84
CA ARG A 113 -4.72 7.80 21.99
C ARG A 113 -4.19 9.23 21.95
N GLN A 114 -2.88 9.41 22.11
CA GLN A 114 -2.20 10.71 22.09
C GLN A 114 -1.65 11.02 20.70
N GLY A 115 -1.78 10.08 19.76
CA GLY A 115 -1.27 10.18 18.39
C GLY A 115 0.20 9.78 18.25
N ALA A 116 0.82 9.18 19.26
CA ALA A 116 2.18 8.66 19.15
C ALA A 116 2.17 7.38 18.27
N GLU A 117 3.10 7.30 17.33
CA GLU A 117 3.19 6.17 16.39
C GLU A 117 3.74 4.92 17.10
N LEU A 118 2.95 3.84 17.06
CA LEU A 118 3.31 2.53 17.59
C LEU A 118 3.86 1.61 16.50
N GLY A 119 3.61 1.94 15.23
CA GLY A 119 4.09 1.19 14.08
C GLY A 119 3.02 1.04 13.00
N LYS A 120 3.08 -0.06 12.25
CA LYS A 120 2.15 -0.35 11.16
C LYS A 120 1.56 -1.74 11.31
N ALA A 121 0.26 -1.88 11.13
CA ALA A 121 -0.37 -3.18 11.10
C ALA A 121 0.01 -3.91 9.81
N VAL A 122 0.46 -5.16 9.93
CA VAL A 122 0.91 -5.99 8.80
C VAL A 122 -0.05 -7.15 8.51
N ASP A 123 -0.78 -7.61 9.54
CA ASP A 123 -1.81 -8.63 9.40
C ASP A 123 -2.77 -8.63 10.59
N ALA A 124 -3.85 -9.41 10.50
CA ALA A 124 -4.93 -9.48 11.47
C ALA A 124 -5.52 -10.89 11.57
N MET A 125 -5.56 -11.45 12.79
CA MET A 125 -6.09 -12.79 13.00
C MET A 125 -7.58 -12.75 13.32
N VAL A 126 -8.38 -13.41 12.48
CA VAL A 126 -9.84 -13.47 12.61
C VAL A 126 -10.27 -14.90 12.94
N GLY A 127 -11.16 -15.05 13.93
CA GLY A 127 -11.68 -16.35 14.33
C GLY A 127 -12.51 -16.99 13.22
N ALA A 128 -12.05 -18.12 12.67
CA ALA A 128 -12.65 -18.79 11.52
C ALA A 128 -14.15 -19.13 11.66
N ARG A 129 -14.63 -19.37 12.89
CA ARG A 129 -16.05 -19.65 13.17
C ARG A 129 -16.86 -18.43 13.58
N THR A 130 -16.24 -17.49 14.29
CA THR A 130 -16.93 -16.36 14.92
C THR A 130 -16.92 -15.11 14.06
N GLY A 131 -16.00 -15.02 13.09
CA GLY A 131 -15.72 -13.78 12.36
C GLY A 131 -15.15 -12.66 13.23
N LYS A 132 -14.82 -12.94 14.51
CA LYS A 132 -14.33 -11.94 15.45
C LYS A 132 -12.83 -11.72 15.26
N LEU A 133 -12.44 -10.46 15.16
CA LEU A 133 -11.04 -10.05 15.15
C LEU A 133 -10.43 -10.32 16.54
N SER A 134 -9.35 -11.11 16.57
CA SER A 134 -8.66 -11.50 17.80
C SER A 134 -7.57 -10.49 18.15
N TYR A 135 -6.61 -10.32 17.24
CA TYR A 135 -5.52 -9.37 17.39
C TYR A 135 -5.01 -8.93 16.01
N VAL A 136 -4.33 -7.80 15.98
CA VAL A 136 -3.53 -7.35 14.83
C VAL A 136 -2.05 -7.53 15.12
N VAL A 137 -1.26 -7.83 14.09
CA VAL A 137 0.20 -7.88 14.16
C VAL A 137 0.73 -6.53 13.74
N VAL A 138 1.51 -5.91 14.61
CA VAL A 138 2.07 -4.58 14.41
C VAL A 138 3.58 -4.70 14.24
N SER A 139 4.10 -4.21 13.13
CA SER A 139 5.54 -4.04 12.91
C SER A 139 5.98 -2.67 13.43
N ASN A 140 7.00 -2.63 14.27
CA ASN A 140 7.65 -1.43 14.78
C ASN A 140 9.17 -1.51 14.56
N GLY A 141 9.78 -0.39 14.18
CA GLY A 141 11.21 -0.29 13.93
C GLY A 141 11.62 -0.90 12.59
N GLY A 142 12.90 -0.75 12.25
CA GLY A 142 13.44 -1.22 10.98
C GLY A 142 13.02 -0.39 9.76
N VAL A 143 13.53 -0.76 8.58
CA VAL A 143 13.17 -0.16 7.30
C VAL A 143 13.04 -1.26 6.26
N ALA A 144 11.91 -1.31 5.55
CA ALA A 144 11.66 -2.20 4.42
C ALA A 144 11.97 -3.69 4.72
N GLY A 145 11.51 -4.21 5.86
CA GLY A 145 11.68 -5.61 6.21
C GLY A 145 12.95 -5.94 7.02
N VAL A 146 13.87 -4.99 7.22
CA VAL A 146 15.14 -5.20 7.93
C VAL A 146 15.10 -4.53 9.31
N GLY A 147 15.34 -5.32 10.36
CA GLY A 147 15.35 -4.84 11.75
C GLY A 147 13.97 -4.55 12.33
N GLU A 148 12.91 -5.08 11.73
CA GLU A 148 11.54 -4.94 12.21
C GLU A 148 11.30 -5.85 13.42
N SER A 149 10.62 -5.33 14.43
CA SER A 149 10.07 -6.12 15.52
C SER A 149 8.56 -6.26 15.34
N PHE A 150 8.03 -7.47 15.50
CA PHE A 150 6.59 -7.72 15.41
C PHE A 150 6.02 -7.92 16.81
N ARG A 151 4.85 -7.34 17.07
CA ARG A 151 4.15 -7.45 18.35
C ARG A 151 2.67 -7.61 18.10
N GLN A 152 2.00 -8.35 18.97
CA GLN A 152 0.54 -8.48 18.91
C GLN A 152 -0.14 -7.34 19.65
N LEU A 153 -1.19 -6.81 19.04
CA LEU A 153 -2.14 -5.89 19.66
C LEU A 153 -3.54 -6.53 19.66
N PRO A 154 -4.01 -7.00 20.83
CA PRO A 154 -5.36 -7.53 20.97
C PRO A 154 -6.42 -6.52 20.52
N TRP A 155 -7.43 -6.99 19.79
CA TRP A 155 -8.49 -6.10 19.30
C TRP A 155 -9.36 -5.54 20.43
N SER A 156 -9.37 -6.17 21.60
CA SER A 156 -9.99 -5.62 22.81
C SER A 156 -9.33 -4.34 23.31
N GLU A 157 -8.11 -4.04 22.84
CA GLU A 157 -7.33 -2.86 23.22
C GLU A 157 -7.16 -1.89 22.05
N ALA A 158 -7.85 -2.11 20.92
CA ALA A 158 -7.67 -1.30 19.72
C ALA A 158 -9.00 -1.06 19.01
N GLU A 159 -9.10 0.07 18.32
CA GLU A 159 -10.24 0.37 17.46
C GLU A 159 -9.81 1.07 16.18
N MET A 160 -10.66 1.02 15.16
CA MET A 160 -10.45 1.81 13.95
C MET A 160 -10.92 3.24 14.19
N ALA A 161 -9.99 4.19 14.11
CA ALA A 161 -10.24 5.63 14.12
C ALA A 161 -9.94 6.21 12.73
N GLY A 162 -10.98 6.32 11.89
CA GLY A 162 -10.83 6.70 10.49
C GLY A 162 -10.03 5.64 9.70
N ASP A 163 -8.80 5.98 9.31
CA ASP A 163 -7.90 5.12 8.54
C ASP A 163 -6.72 4.60 9.40
N THR A 164 -6.72 4.87 10.70
CA THR A 164 -5.68 4.50 11.67
C THR A 164 -6.24 3.51 12.69
N ILE A 165 -5.41 2.60 13.20
CA ILE A 165 -5.74 1.79 14.38
C ILE A 165 -5.26 2.54 15.61
N GLU A 166 -6.20 2.94 16.47
CA GLU A 166 -5.90 3.59 17.75
C GLU A 166 -5.85 2.53 18.86
N ALA A 167 -4.70 2.42 19.52
CA ALA A 167 -4.48 1.55 20.65
C ALA A 167 -4.83 2.27 21.96
N SER A 168 -5.40 1.50 22.88
CA SER A 168 -5.76 1.93 24.23
C SER A 168 -4.55 2.09 25.17
N ILE A 169 -3.41 1.54 24.78
CA ILE A 169 -2.14 1.54 25.51
C ILE A 169 -1.18 2.56 24.89
N ASP A 170 -0.24 3.05 25.69
CA ASP A 170 0.80 3.96 25.21
C ASP A 170 1.96 3.23 24.53
N ALA A 171 2.88 4.00 23.96
CA ALA A 171 4.07 3.47 23.29
C ALA A 171 4.99 2.65 24.20
N ALA A 172 5.16 3.06 25.45
CA ALA A 172 6.05 2.37 26.38
C ALA A 172 5.51 0.98 26.76
N ASP A 173 4.20 0.87 26.99
CA ASP A 173 3.55 -0.40 27.28
C ASP A 173 3.47 -1.30 26.04
N PHE A 174 3.28 -0.72 24.86
CA PHE A 174 3.36 -1.46 23.60
C PHE A 174 4.77 -2.05 23.37
N GLU A 175 5.83 -1.27 23.60
CA GLU A 175 7.23 -1.73 23.46
C GLU A 175 7.62 -2.84 24.45
N ARG A 176 6.97 -2.90 25.61
CA ARG A 176 7.20 -3.96 26.62
C ARG A 176 6.58 -5.30 26.28
N ARG A 177 5.67 -5.36 25.30
CA ARG A 177 5.04 -6.62 24.89
C ARG A 177 6.08 -7.63 24.41
N PRO A 178 5.80 -8.94 24.41
CA PRO A 178 6.69 -9.90 23.76
C PRO A 178 6.79 -9.61 22.26
N THR A 179 8.00 -9.68 21.72
CA THR A 179 8.18 -9.74 20.27
C THR A 179 7.78 -11.12 19.76
N VAL A 180 7.21 -11.16 18.57
CA VAL A 180 6.90 -12.40 17.85
C VAL A 180 7.79 -12.50 16.63
N GLU A 181 8.20 -13.72 16.29
CA GLU A 181 8.95 -13.94 15.05
C GLU A 181 8.03 -13.77 13.84
N ARG A 182 8.61 -13.42 12.68
CA ARG A 182 7.85 -13.07 11.47
C ARG A 182 6.97 -14.23 10.98
N ASP A 183 7.38 -15.46 11.20
CA ASP A 183 6.73 -16.69 10.76
C ASP A 183 6.12 -17.53 11.90
N GLU A 184 6.23 -17.07 13.15
CA GLU A 184 5.72 -17.77 14.34
C GLU A 184 4.73 -16.90 15.13
N TRP A 185 3.67 -16.44 14.45
CA TRP A 185 2.63 -15.67 15.14
C TRP A 185 1.86 -16.56 16.13
N PRO A 186 1.65 -16.10 17.38
CA PRO A 186 0.97 -16.88 18.39
C PRO A 186 -0.43 -17.31 17.96
N ALA A 187 -0.74 -18.59 18.10
CA ALA A 187 -2.04 -19.13 17.69
C ALA A 187 -3.22 -18.56 18.50
N ARG A 188 -2.96 -17.93 19.65
CA ARG A 188 -3.93 -17.27 20.55
C ARG A 188 -3.27 -16.18 21.38
#